data_AF-V5HP26-F1
#
_entry.id   AF-V5HP26-F1
#
_cell.length_a   1.000
_cell.length_b   1.000
_cell.length_c   1.000
_cell.angle_alpha   90.00
_cell.angle_beta   90.00
_cell.angle_gamma   90.00
#
_symmetry.space_group_name_H-M   'P 1'
#
loop_
_entity.id
_entity.type
_entity.pdbx_description
1 polymer ?
#
loop_
_entity_poly.entity_id
_entity_poly.type
_entity_poly.pdbx_seq_one_letter_code
_entity_poly.pdbx_strand_id
1 'polypeptide(L)'
;MGVAKQSGLCSERERVAIVEDQPYTYSFPRLIAHELAHTLGATHDGDYTERGPDGKSFNTCSKDDGYLMAPFTIGNNRGRFSNCSIQQIREFVKNLGEECKEVTSKRKPYDANYKPVDYPVGNKIMKTP
;
A
#
# COMPACT_ATOMS: atom_id res chain seq x y z
N MET A 1 11.69 4.31 2.13
CA MET A 1 11.43 3.81 0.75
C MET A 1 10.69 2.49 0.85
N GLY A 2 10.20 1.92 -0.25
CA GLY A 2 9.51 0.63 -0.22
C GLY A 2 9.60 -0.13 -1.53
N VAL A 3 9.28 -1.42 -1.48
CA VAL A 3 9.15 -2.30 -2.64
C VAL A 3 8.12 -3.39 -2.34
N ALA A 4 7.27 -3.68 -3.32
CA ALA A 4 6.34 -4.79 -3.26
C ALA A 4 6.36 -5.59 -4.55
N LYS A 5 5.91 -6.84 -4.46
CA LYS A 5 5.59 -7.60 -5.65
C LYS A 5 4.22 -7.18 -6.18
N GLN A 6 4.19 -6.65 -7.39
CA GLN A 6 2.95 -6.27 -8.08
C GLN A 6 2.00 -7.47 -8.15
N SER A 7 0.73 -7.26 -7.77
CA SER A 7 -0.33 -8.28 -7.82
C SER A 7 -0.02 -9.55 -7.01
N GLY A 8 0.84 -9.44 -5.99
CA GLY A 8 1.37 -10.58 -5.24
C GLY A 8 0.45 -11.18 -4.17
N LEU A 9 -0.69 -10.56 -3.80
CA LEU A 9 -1.47 -10.89 -2.59
C LEU A 9 -1.71 -12.40 -2.36
N CYS A 10 -1.98 -13.16 -3.42
CA CYS A 10 -2.26 -14.59 -3.34
C CYS A 10 -1.33 -15.46 -4.19
N SER A 11 -0.32 -14.87 -4.82
CA SER A 11 0.69 -15.62 -5.57
C SER A 11 1.57 -16.43 -4.60
N GLU A 12 1.89 -17.68 -4.93
CA GLU A 12 2.82 -18.46 -4.11
C GLU A 12 4.22 -17.84 -4.18
N ARG A 13 4.86 -17.63 -3.01
CA ARG A 13 6.21 -17.05 -2.86
C ARG A 13 6.35 -15.56 -3.19
N GLU A 14 5.26 -14.89 -3.52
CA GLU A 14 5.26 -13.51 -4.02
C GLU A 14 4.42 -12.55 -3.16
N ARG A 15 3.88 -13.04 -2.03
CA ARG A 15 3.09 -12.25 -1.07
C ARG A 15 4.00 -11.39 -0.20
N VAL A 16 4.61 -10.37 -0.79
CA VAL A 16 5.64 -9.57 -0.11
C VAL A 16 5.52 -8.07 -0.42
N ALA A 17 5.64 -7.28 0.65
CA ALA A 17 5.82 -5.84 0.64
C ALA A 17 6.83 -5.50 1.75
N ILE A 18 7.83 -4.67 1.43
CA ILE A 18 8.90 -4.26 2.33
C ILE A 18 8.95 -2.75 2.34
N VAL A 19 9.04 -2.16 3.53
CA VAL A 19 9.20 -0.72 3.68
C VAL A 19 10.31 -0.43 4.68
N GLU A 20 11.06 0.62 4.39
CA GLU A 20 12.01 1.23 5.30
C GLU A 20 11.29 2.35 6.06
N ASP A 21 11.20 2.19 7.38
CA ASP A 21 10.72 3.24 8.28
C ASP A 21 11.85 4.22 8.59
N GLN A 22 11.52 5.50 8.59
CA GLN A 22 12.46 6.57 8.92
C GLN A 22 12.02 7.23 10.23
N PRO A 23 12.84 7.13 11.31
CA PRO A 23 12.54 7.76 12.59
C PRO A 23 12.14 9.23 12.46
N TYR A 24 11.20 9.66 13.30
CA TYR A 24 10.67 11.03 13.39
C TYR A 24 9.83 11.52 12.20
N THR A 25 9.66 10.73 11.14
CA THR A 25 8.86 11.13 9.98
C THR A 25 7.42 10.62 10.01
N TYR A 26 7.16 9.58 10.80
CA TYR A 26 5.88 8.85 10.80
C TYR A 26 5.43 8.46 9.39
N SER A 27 6.39 8.17 8.48
CA SER A 27 6.10 7.85 7.08
C SER A 27 5.61 6.42 6.89
N PHE A 28 5.93 5.52 7.82
CA PHE A 28 5.63 4.09 7.72
C PHE A 28 4.18 3.78 7.31
N PRO A 29 3.12 4.33 7.92
CA PRO A 29 1.75 3.99 7.55
C PRO A 29 1.42 4.31 6.09
N ARG A 30 1.98 5.40 5.55
CA ARG A 30 1.76 5.79 4.14
C ARG A 30 2.56 4.89 3.20
N LEU A 31 3.82 4.61 3.54
CA LEU A 31 4.69 3.74 2.75
C LEU A 31 4.13 2.31 2.70
N ILE A 32 3.72 1.72 3.83
CA ILE A 32 3.19 0.37 3.83
C ILE A 32 1.85 0.29 3.11
N ALA A 33 1.00 1.33 3.19
CA ALA A 33 -0.23 1.38 2.40
C ALA A 33 0.04 1.44 0.90
N HIS A 34 1.07 2.19 0.47
CA HIS A 34 1.52 2.25 -0.92
C HIS A 34 1.99 0.87 -1.42
N GLU A 35 2.89 0.23 -0.68
CA GLU A 35 3.42 -1.08 -1.08
C GLU A 35 2.35 -2.19 -1.04
N LEU A 36 1.45 -2.18 -0.05
CA LEU A 36 0.34 -3.12 -0.02
C LEU A 36 -0.61 -2.91 -1.21
N ALA A 37 -0.84 -1.67 -1.66
CA ALA A 37 -1.63 -1.41 -2.84
C ALA A 37 -0.99 -1.97 -4.13
N HIS A 38 0.34 -1.96 -4.25
CA HIS A 38 1.04 -2.69 -5.32
C HIS A 38 0.76 -4.21 -5.27
N THR A 39 0.78 -4.82 -4.08
CA THR A 39 0.40 -6.25 -3.94
C THR A 39 -1.05 -6.54 -4.33
N LEU A 40 -1.91 -5.52 -4.27
CA LEU A 40 -3.31 -5.54 -4.68
C LEU A 40 -3.53 -5.12 -6.14
N GLY A 41 -2.45 -5.01 -6.92
CA GLY A 41 -2.51 -4.78 -8.36
C GLY A 41 -2.59 -3.31 -8.80
N ALA A 42 -2.53 -2.33 -7.88
CA ALA A 42 -2.44 -0.93 -8.27
C ALA A 42 -1.06 -0.58 -8.83
N THR A 43 -1.00 0.12 -9.96
CA THR A 43 0.23 0.77 -10.46
C THR A 43 0.39 2.15 -9.82
N HIS A 44 1.51 2.84 -10.08
CA HIS A 44 1.58 4.26 -9.72
C HIS A 44 0.56 5.06 -10.54
N ASP A 45 0.01 6.13 -9.95
CA ASP A 45 -0.86 7.04 -10.68
C ASP A 45 -0.09 7.71 -11.82
N GLY A 46 -0.68 7.73 -13.02
CA GLY A 46 -0.06 8.30 -14.22
C GLY A 46 0.87 7.36 -14.98
N ASP A 47 1.14 6.16 -14.46
CA ASP A 47 1.83 5.11 -15.21
C ASP A 47 0.96 4.57 -16.36
N TYR A 48 1.64 4.08 -17.40
CA TYR A 48 0.97 3.33 -18.44
C TYR A 48 0.35 2.05 -17.88
N THR A 49 -0.92 1.83 -18.19
CA THR A 49 -1.59 0.55 -18.00
C THR A 49 -2.14 0.06 -19.32
N GLU A 50 -2.25 -1.27 -19.47
CA GLU A 50 -2.94 -1.86 -20.60
C GLU A 50 -4.35 -1.29 -20.71
N ARG A 51 -4.81 -1.13 -21.95
CA ARG A 51 -6.13 -0.58 -22.23
C ARG A 51 -7.17 -1.68 -22.08
N GLY A 52 -8.30 -1.33 -21.47
CA GLY A 52 -9.46 -2.21 -21.42
C GLY A 52 -10.07 -2.46 -22.82
N PRO A 53 -11.09 -3.32 -22.92
CA PRO A 53 -11.78 -3.60 -24.18
C PRO A 53 -12.38 -2.36 -24.87
N ASP A 54 -12.63 -1.30 -24.11
CA ASP A 54 -13.11 0.00 -24.60
C ASP A 54 -11.99 0.93 -25.09
N GLY A 55 -10.73 0.46 -25.09
CA GLY A 55 -9.56 1.21 -25.52
C GLY A 55 -9.08 2.25 -24.51
N LYS A 56 -9.65 2.33 -23.30
CA LYS A 56 -9.25 3.28 -22.27
C LYS A 56 -8.25 2.66 -21.30
N SER A 57 -7.30 3.47 -20.85
CA SER A 57 -6.38 3.08 -19.79
C SER A 57 -7.12 3.05 -18.45
N PHE A 58 -6.81 2.06 -17.62
CA PHE A 58 -7.25 1.99 -16.23
C PHE A 58 -6.56 3.01 -15.31
N ASN A 59 -5.66 3.81 -15.86
CA ASN A 59 -4.88 4.80 -15.14
C ASN A 59 -4.92 6.16 -15.84
N THR A 60 -6.00 6.89 -15.59
CA THR A 60 -6.20 8.27 -16.10
C THR A 60 -5.82 9.34 -15.08
N CYS A 61 -5.33 8.93 -13.91
CA CYS A 61 -5.00 9.81 -12.80
C CYS A 61 -3.62 10.43 -13.00
N SER A 62 -3.42 11.67 -12.57
CA SER A 62 -2.11 12.32 -12.71
C SER A 62 -1.16 11.88 -11.60
N LYS A 63 0.10 11.64 -11.97
CA LYS A 63 1.20 11.45 -11.01
C LYS A 63 1.39 12.64 -10.06
N ASP A 64 0.93 13.82 -10.45
CA ASP A 64 1.14 15.08 -9.73
C ASP A 64 0.01 15.40 -8.73
N ASP A 65 -1.09 14.62 -8.73
CA ASP A 65 -2.22 14.83 -7.80
C ASP A 65 -1.89 14.44 -6.35
N GLY A 66 -0.78 13.72 -6.15
CA GLY A 66 -0.22 13.42 -4.83
C GLY A 66 -1.04 12.45 -3.98
N TYR A 67 -1.81 11.57 -4.62
CA TYR A 67 -2.47 10.45 -3.96
C TYR A 67 -1.44 9.42 -3.46
N LEU A 68 -1.90 8.44 -2.68
CA LEU A 68 -1.03 7.42 -2.09
C LEU A 68 -0.20 6.68 -3.14
N MET A 69 -0.73 6.43 -4.35
CA MET A 69 -0.01 5.76 -5.43
C MET A 69 0.72 6.71 -6.38
N ALA A 70 0.82 8.00 -6.06
CA ALA A 70 1.72 8.88 -6.83
C ALA A 70 3.16 8.35 -6.74
N PRO A 71 3.94 8.37 -7.84
CA PRO A 71 5.33 7.90 -7.85
C PRO A 71 6.25 8.75 -6.98
N PHE A 72 5.81 9.97 -6.63
CA PHE A 72 6.51 10.88 -5.73
C PHE A 72 5.63 11.21 -4.54
N THR A 73 6.22 11.22 -3.34
CA THR A 73 5.52 11.54 -2.10
C THR A 73 5.35 13.06 -1.92
N ILE A 74 4.69 13.72 -2.87
CA ILE A 74 4.43 15.17 -2.90
C ILE A 74 2.91 15.40 -3.01
N GLY A 75 2.38 16.53 -2.54
CA GLY A 75 0.95 16.88 -2.67
C GLY A 75 0.08 16.68 -1.41
N ASN A 76 -1.20 17.05 -1.50
CA ASN A 76 -2.12 17.11 -0.36
C ASN A 76 -2.95 15.82 -0.16
N ASN A 77 -2.94 14.91 -1.13
CA ASN A 77 -3.76 13.71 -1.14
C ASN A 77 -3.05 12.45 -0.60
N ARG A 78 -1.85 12.58 0.01
CA ARG A 78 -0.97 11.42 0.35
C ARG A 78 -1.50 10.49 1.46
N GLY A 79 -2.76 10.61 1.84
CA GLY A 79 -3.48 9.71 2.76
C GLY A 79 -4.71 9.07 2.12
N ARG A 80 -4.89 9.22 0.80
CA ARG A 80 -6.04 8.73 0.04
C ARG A 80 -5.57 8.03 -1.21
N PHE A 81 -6.28 6.99 -1.63
CA PHE A 81 -6.10 6.41 -2.96
C PHE A 81 -6.81 7.26 -4.02
N SER A 82 -6.27 7.29 -5.23
CA SER A 82 -6.96 7.88 -6.38
C SER A 82 -8.11 6.97 -6.81
N ASN A 83 -9.03 7.47 -7.64
CA ASN A 83 -10.07 6.62 -8.22
C ASN A 83 -9.47 5.53 -9.12
N CYS A 84 -8.32 5.78 -9.76
CA CYS A 84 -7.63 4.80 -10.59
C CYS A 84 -7.06 3.66 -9.75
N SER A 85 -6.38 3.96 -8.63
CA SER A 85 -5.88 2.91 -7.74
C SER A 85 -7.02 2.09 -7.14
N ILE A 86 -8.13 2.74 -6.74
CA ILE A 86 -9.32 2.05 -6.22
C ILE A 86 -9.92 1.11 -7.27
N GLN A 87 -10.02 1.56 -8.53
CA GLN A 87 -10.55 0.75 -9.61
C GLN A 87 -9.68 -0.48 -9.86
N GLN A 88 -8.36 -0.29 -10.00
CA GLN A 88 -7.42 -1.40 -10.23
C GLN A 88 -7.45 -2.42 -9.09
N ILE A 89 -7.46 -1.96 -7.83
CA ILE A 89 -7.56 -2.85 -6.66
C ILE A 89 -8.87 -3.64 -6.69
N ARG A 90 -10.00 -2.99 -7.02
CA ARG A 90 -11.30 -3.68 -7.11
C ARG A 90 -11.31 -4.73 -8.20
N GLU A 91 -10.76 -4.42 -9.37
CA GLU A 91 -10.68 -5.36 -10.49
C GLU A 91 -9.78 -6.55 -10.17
N PHE A 92 -8.60 -6.30 -9.57
CA PHE A 92 -7.71 -7.35 -9.10
C PHE A 92 -8.41 -8.26 -8.08
N VAL A 93 -8.95 -7.69 -7.00
CA VAL A 93 -9.60 -8.46 -5.93
C VAL A 93 -10.81 -9.23 -6.44
N LYS A 94 -11.61 -8.65 -7.35
CA LYS A 94 -12.75 -9.33 -7.97
C LYS A 94 -12.32 -10.61 -8.72
N ASN A 95 -11.17 -10.58 -9.36
CA ASN A 95 -10.64 -11.68 -10.17
C ASN A 95 -9.85 -12.72 -9.36
N LEU A 96 -9.68 -12.55 -8.06
CA LEU A 96 -9.06 -13.56 -7.19
C LEU A 96 -9.99 -14.79 -7.03
N GLY A 97 -9.38 -15.97 -6.88
CA GLY A 97 -10.08 -17.19 -6.48
C GLY A 97 -10.73 -17.06 -5.11
N GLU A 98 -11.80 -17.80 -4.86
CA GLU A 98 -12.53 -17.74 -3.59
C GLU A 98 -11.67 -18.23 -2.42
N GLU A 99 -10.80 -19.22 -2.64
CA GLU A 99 -9.86 -19.70 -1.62
C GLU A 99 -8.88 -18.62 -1.14
N CYS A 100 -8.54 -17.68 -2.02
CA CYS A 100 -7.67 -16.56 -1.70
C CYS A 100 -8.39 -15.49 -0.86
N LYS A 101 -9.69 -15.30 -1.08
CA LYS A 101 -10.53 -14.32 -0.36
C LYS A 101 -10.94 -14.84 1.02
N GLU A 102 -10.88 -16.15 1.25
CA GLU A 102 -11.26 -16.76 2.51
C GLU A 102 -10.33 -16.30 3.65
N VAL A 103 -10.93 -15.68 4.67
CA VAL A 103 -10.19 -15.26 5.87
C VAL A 103 -10.03 -16.46 6.79
N THR A 104 -8.85 -17.08 6.76
CA THR A 104 -8.52 -18.27 7.56
C THR A 104 -8.12 -17.95 9.01
N SER A 105 -7.89 -16.67 9.33
CA SER A 105 -7.50 -16.26 10.68
C SER A 105 -8.66 -16.46 11.67
N LYS A 106 -8.50 -17.42 12.59
CA LYS A 106 -9.38 -17.54 13.77
C LYS A 106 -8.96 -16.47 14.78
N ARG A 107 -9.64 -15.32 14.81
CA ARG A 107 -9.30 -14.26 15.78
C ARG A 107 -9.39 -14.81 17.22
N LYS A 108 -8.32 -14.65 18.01
CA LYS A 108 -8.53 -14.12 19.37
C LYS A 108 -8.91 -12.65 19.19
N PRO A 109 -9.93 -12.13 19.91
CA PRO A 109 -10.30 -10.73 19.82
C PRO A 109 -9.06 -9.86 20.05
N TYR A 110 -8.94 -8.80 19.27
CA TYR A 110 -8.01 -7.71 19.55
C TYR A 110 -8.24 -7.27 20.99
N ASP A 111 -7.23 -7.43 21.86
CA ASP A 111 -7.30 -6.94 23.22
C ASP A 111 -7.12 -5.42 23.16
N ALA A 112 -8.24 -4.69 23.28
CA ALA A 112 -8.22 -3.24 23.36
C ALA A 112 -7.43 -2.72 24.58
N ASN A 113 -7.07 -3.59 25.53
CA ASN A 113 -6.20 -3.30 26.67
C ASN A 113 -4.72 -3.62 26.40
N TYR A 114 -4.36 -4.09 25.21
CA TYR A 114 -2.96 -4.11 24.77
C TYR A 114 -2.49 -2.66 24.65
N LYS A 115 -1.92 -2.14 25.74
CA LYS A 115 -1.22 -0.87 25.72
C LYS A 115 -0.04 -1.03 24.76
N PRO A 116 0.04 -0.24 23.68
CA PRO A 116 1.30 -0.11 22.96
C PRO A 116 2.37 0.18 24.01
N VAL A 117 3.50 -0.53 23.97
CA VAL A 117 4.65 -0.14 24.78
C VAL A 117 4.90 1.31 24.45
N ASP A 118 4.81 2.20 25.44
CA ASP A 118 5.19 3.60 25.28
C ASP A 118 6.64 3.60 24.78
N TYR A 119 6.84 3.78 23.48
CA TYR A 119 8.14 4.14 22.97
C TYR A 119 8.45 5.48 23.62
N PRO A 120 9.55 5.61 24.37
CA PRO A 120 9.87 6.87 25.02
C PRO A 120 9.96 7.96 23.95
N VAL A 121 8.96 8.85 23.94
CA VAL A 121 9.02 10.12 23.22
C VAL A 121 10.00 10.99 24.00
N GLY A 122 11.28 10.84 23.72
CA GLY A 122 12.32 11.69 24.30
C GLY A 122 13.59 10.94 24.70
N ASN A 123 14.69 11.35 24.06
CA ASN A 123 16.09 11.16 24.46
C ASN A 123 16.65 9.73 24.52
N LYS A 124 16.77 9.09 23.35
CA LYS A 124 18.02 8.37 23.03
C LYS A 124 18.51 8.83 21.66
N ILE A 125 19.35 9.87 21.68
CA ILE A 125 20.22 10.19 20.57
C ILE A 125 21.20 9.02 20.47
N MET A 126 20.90 8.03 19.63
CA MET A 126 21.92 7.12 19.15
C MET A 126 22.73 7.91 18.13
N LYS A 127 23.79 8.58 18.59
CA LYS A 127 24.81 9.09 17.68
C LYS A 127 25.39 7.86 16.97
N THR A 128 25.24 7.81 15.66
CA THR A 128 26.05 6.92 14.82
C THR A 128 27.53 7.29 15.01
N PRO A 129 28.46 6.32 14.88
CA PRO A 129 29.89 6.61 14.93
C PRO A 129 30.32 7.64 13.88
#